data_AF-A0A518JY07-F1
#
_entry.id   AF-A0A518JY07-F1
#
_cell.length_a   1.000
_cell.length_b   1.000
_cell.length_c   1.000
_cell.angle_alpha   90.00
_cell.angle_beta   90.00
_cell.angle_gamma   90.00
#
_symmetry.space_group_name_H-M   'P 1'
#
loop_
_entity.id
_entity.type
_entity.pdbx_description
1 polymer ?
#
loop_
_entity_poly.entity_id
_entity_poly.type
_entity_poly.pdbx_seq_one_letter_code
_entity_poly.pdbx_strand_id
1 'polypeptide(L)'
;MIDFRNRLEESRTGTPLLMVVPGSGLIAKCAVESEADALMVLNAGIYRSMGSGTLAAFMPYGNANDQTLELLKEQMLPRSGDLPIIAGVFGVDPTRPIRDRLRELQDLGVIGVVNWPAIGFVDGKFRKHLEKEGLGTEAEAEMLAVARELGFVTFGFSLSVQEVERFVATGVDGLILDVGLTRSSDDFRAKRDDVHRAISQLNKLSAAADSRPECVRVAFGGPITAPTELSEVFRHSSIHGFAGGSVFERLPVQDIVNTTLRRFKGVASSARAGGVKTFGGMVGHSPAMRQVFDVINRVGHQDVTVCVEGETGTGKELVAGMLHRLSSRANHPLVTLNCGAIPSSLLESELFGHERGAFTGAERQRPGKFELAHGGVLFLDEIADLSPHGQVALLRVLQQNEVVRVGGDTTIPVDVRIVTASNRPLSAMVDAGDFRADLYYRLSTITIRLPSLRERLEDIPLLVEAFLASLRTQLNRPIAGISSRFEKKLRAHAWPGNVRELEHVLNRCAILEDGTHLEGWSFEPQPYLRSSADESDRPLPSKQEQAERALQEAGGNVTRAAAALNVTRKTFYRWLDRGKAERPSTS
;
A
#
# COMPACT_ATOMS: atom_id res chain seq x y z
N MET A 1 4.78 -5.99 -34.35
CA MET A 1 3.57 -5.16 -34.12
C MET A 1 2.45 -5.92 -33.39
N ILE A 2 2.06 -7.12 -33.83
CA ILE A 2 0.98 -7.92 -33.19
C ILE A 2 1.28 -8.21 -31.71
N ASP A 3 2.55 -8.49 -31.37
CA ASP A 3 2.94 -8.87 -30.02
C ASP A 3 2.72 -7.77 -28.96
N PHE A 4 3.09 -6.52 -29.25
CA PHE A 4 2.91 -5.43 -28.27
C PHE A 4 1.45 -4.98 -28.14
N ARG A 5 0.67 -4.99 -29.22
CA ARG A 5 -0.78 -4.72 -29.10
C ARG A 5 -1.47 -5.78 -28.25
N ASN A 6 -1.11 -7.06 -28.40
CA ASN A 6 -1.58 -8.13 -27.52
C ASN A 6 -1.18 -7.85 -26.06
N ARG A 7 0.06 -7.40 -25.81
CA ARG A 7 0.52 -7.03 -24.47
C ARG A 7 -0.29 -5.88 -23.86
N LEU A 8 -0.70 -4.90 -24.67
CA LEU A 8 -1.65 -3.85 -24.27
C LEU A 8 -3.01 -4.44 -23.88
N GLU A 9 -3.51 -5.42 -24.64
CA GLU A 9 -4.76 -6.10 -24.30
C GLU A 9 -4.66 -6.84 -22.95
N GLU A 10 -3.57 -7.57 -22.73
CA GLU A 10 -3.30 -8.28 -21.47
C GLU A 10 -3.25 -7.33 -20.27
N SER A 11 -2.81 -6.09 -20.48
CA SER A 11 -2.78 -5.07 -19.43
C SER A 11 -4.16 -4.63 -18.96
N ARG A 12 -5.15 -4.63 -19.86
CA ARG A 12 -6.54 -4.34 -19.52
C ARG A 12 -7.17 -5.48 -18.71
N THR A 13 -6.71 -6.71 -18.94
CA THR A 13 -7.23 -7.91 -18.26
C THR A 13 -6.50 -8.23 -16.96
N GLY A 14 -5.66 -7.32 -16.45
CA GLY A 14 -5.03 -7.43 -15.13
C GLY A 14 -3.54 -7.75 -15.11
N THR A 15 -2.81 -7.63 -16.23
CA THR A 15 -1.34 -7.68 -16.24
C THR A 15 -0.74 -6.28 -16.42
N PRO A 16 -0.50 -5.50 -15.35
CA PRO A 16 -0.05 -4.13 -15.49
C PRO A 16 1.18 -3.98 -16.40
N LEU A 17 1.17 -2.96 -17.25
CA LEU A 17 2.26 -2.62 -18.15
C LEU A 17 3.35 -1.84 -17.39
N LEU A 18 4.61 -2.22 -17.53
CA LEU A 18 5.76 -1.47 -17.00
C LEU A 18 6.63 -0.98 -18.16
N MET A 19 6.65 0.33 -18.36
CA MET A 19 7.51 0.98 -19.36
C MET A 19 8.63 1.76 -18.69
N VAL A 20 9.84 1.67 -19.26
CA VAL A 20 11.00 2.41 -18.78
C VAL A 20 11.26 3.58 -19.71
N VAL A 21 11.59 4.74 -19.14
CA VAL A 21 11.92 5.97 -19.90
C VAL A 21 13.41 6.28 -19.77
N PRO A 22 14.26 5.56 -20.52
CA PRO A 22 15.71 5.66 -20.39
C PRO A 22 16.26 6.94 -21.02
N GLY A 23 17.34 7.45 -20.43
CA GLY A 23 18.18 8.53 -20.91
C GLY A 23 19.60 8.10 -21.25
N SER A 24 19.95 6.84 -20.98
CA SER A 24 21.24 6.26 -21.37
C SER A 24 21.12 4.80 -21.74
N GLY A 25 22.10 4.31 -22.49
CA GLY A 25 22.18 2.91 -22.87
C GLY A 25 22.28 1.94 -21.69
N LEU A 26 22.86 2.38 -20.56
CA LEU A 26 22.92 1.58 -19.34
C LEU A 26 21.51 1.26 -18.81
N ILE A 27 20.63 2.26 -18.76
CA ILE A 27 19.26 2.10 -18.28
C ILE A 27 18.45 1.25 -19.25
N ALA A 28 18.67 1.41 -20.55
CA ALA A 28 18.06 0.54 -21.57
C ALA A 28 18.44 -0.93 -21.35
N LYS A 29 19.72 -1.21 -21.11
CA LYS A 29 20.21 -2.56 -20.78
C LYS A 29 19.59 -3.09 -19.49
N CYS A 30 19.50 -2.27 -18.45
CA CYS A 30 18.86 -2.66 -17.18
C CYS A 30 17.37 -3.01 -17.37
N ALA A 31 16.67 -2.28 -18.24
CA ALA A 31 15.28 -2.54 -18.57
C ALA A 31 15.11 -3.90 -19.27
N VAL A 32 16.03 -4.27 -20.17
CA VAL A 32 16.06 -5.61 -20.78
C VAL A 32 16.33 -6.69 -19.72
N GLU A 33 17.37 -6.52 -18.90
CA GLU A 33 17.75 -7.46 -17.83
C GLU A 33 16.68 -7.61 -16.74
N SER A 34 15.83 -6.61 -16.58
CA SER A 34 14.71 -6.60 -15.65
C SER A 34 13.38 -6.91 -16.33
N GLU A 35 13.42 -7.29 -17.61
CA GLU A 35 12.30 -7.71 -18.43
C GLU A 35 11.12 -6.70 -18.38
N ALA A 36 11.40 -5.41 -18.60
CA ALA A 36 10.37 -4.40 -18.82
C ALA A 36 9.48 -4.74 -20.03
N ASP A 37 8.30 -4.13 -20.14
CA ASP A 37 7.41 -4.42 -21.28
C ASP A 37 7.72 -3.57 -22.53
N ALA A 38 8.27 -2.36 -22.33
CA ALA A 38 8.71 -1.49 -23.42
C ALA A 38 9.66 -0.39 -22.93
N LEU A 39 10.38 0.20 -23.88
CA LEU A 39 11.12 1.45 -23.71
C LEU A 39 10.30 2.60 -24.30
N MET A 40 10.09 3.66 -23.52
CA MET A 40 9.55 4.92 -24.02
C MET A 40 10.67 5.96 -24.06
N VAL A 41 11.17 6.25 -25.25
CA VAL A 41 12.39 7.04 -25.46
C VAL A 41 12.02 8.49 -25.72
N LEU A 42 12.40 9.37 -24.79
CA LEU A 42 12.07 10.80 -24.82
C LEU A 42 13.36 11.61 -24.74
N ASN A 43 13.46 12.74 -25.45
CA ASN A 43 14.60 13.66 -25.33
C ASN A 43 14.88 14.10 -23.88
N ALA A 44 13.87 14.10 -23.01
CA ALA A 44 14.01 14.35 -21.59
C ALA A 44 14.98 13.40 -20.86
N GLY A 45 15.18 12.19 -21.37
CA GLY A 45 16.17 11.25 -20.84
C GLY A 45 17.61 11.79 -20.94
N ILE A 46 17.94 12.52 -22.01
CA ILE A 46 19.26 13.13 -22.21
C ILE A 46 19.58 14.04 -21.02
N TYR A 47 18.66 14.94 -20.69
CA TYR A 47 18.82 15.89 -19.60
C TYR A 47 18.90 15.22 -18.24
N ARG A 48 18.09 14.16 -18.00
CA ARG A 48 18.18 13.38 -16.76
C ARG A 48 19.54 12.71 -16.59
N SER A 49 20.09 12.15 -17.67
CA SER A 49 21.43 11.53 -17.63
C SER A 49 22.55 12.54 -17.33
N MET A 50 22.33 13.82 -17.66
CA MET A 50 23.22 14.94 -17.34
C MET A 50 22.95 15.57 -15.96
N GLY A 51 22.07 14.97 -15.14
CA GLY A 51 21.74 15.48 -13.80
C GLY A 51 20.73 16.65 -13.78
N SER A 52 20.12 16.97 -14.92
CA SER A 52 19.05 17.97 -15.03
C SER A 52 17.66 17.35 -14.98
N GLY A 53 16.66 18.08 -14.48
CA GLY A 53 15.28 17.59 -14.47
C GLY A 53 14.67 17.46 -15.88
N THR A 54 13.64 16.63 -16.03
CA THR A 54 12.87 16.42 -17.28
C THR A 54 12.42 17.72 -17.95
N LEU A 55 12.15 18.78 -17.19
CA LEU A 55 11.71 20.07 -17.72
C LEU A 55 12.75 20.75 -18.64
N ALA A 56 14.03 20.39 -18.54
CA ALA A 56 15.05 20.91 -19.46
C ALA A 56 14.79 20.51 -20.93
N ALA A 57 13.99 19.46 -21.17
CA ALA A 57 13.59 19.01 -22.49
C ALA A 57 12.71 20.00 -23.27
N PHE A 58 12.14 21.00 -22.58
CA PHE A 58 11.28 22.03 -23.16
C PHE A 58 12.04 23.32 -23.48
N MET A 59 13.32 23.39 -23.16
CA MET A 59 14.17 24.55 -23.41
C MET A 59 14.71 24.52 -24.84
N PRO A 60 15.00 25.68 -25.46
CA PRO A 60 15.42 25.80 -26.85
C PRO A 60 16.91 25.44 -27.05
N TYR A 61 17.34 24.27 -26.55
CA TYR A 61 18.70 23.76 -26.73
C TYR A 61 18.91 23.07 -28.09
N GLY A 62 17.82 22.77 -28.80
CA GLY A 62 17.84 22.10 -30.09
C GLY A 62 16.45 21.61 -30.48
N ASN A 63 16.37 20.88 -31.59
CA ASN A 63 15.13 20.23 -32.02
C ASN A 63 14.92 18.94 -31.20
N ALA A 64 13.78 18.85 -30.51
CA ALA A 64 13.45 17.71 -29.64
C ALA A 64 13.31 16.38 -30.40
N ASN A 65 12.87 16.41 -31.67
CA ASN A 65 12.78 15.21 -32.51
C ASN A 65 14.17 14.72 -32.90
N ASP A 66 15.08 15.62 -33.27
CA ASP A 66 16.48 15.27 -33.58
C ASP A 66 17.18 14.67 -32.36
N GLN A 67 16.98 15.28 -31.18
CA GLN A 67 17.50 14.75 -29.92
C GLN A 67 16.96 13.35 -29.60
N THR A 68 15.66 13.11 -29.79
CA THR A 68 15.07 11.78 -29.55
C THR A 68 15.63 10.75 -30.54
N LEU A 69 15.81 11.14 -31.81
CA LEU A 69 16.39 10.31 -32.86
C LEU A 69 17.84 9.93 -32.58
N GLU A 70 18.65 10.89 -32.11
CA GLU A 70 20.04 10.66 -31.71
C GLU A 70 20.11 9.71 -30.51
N LEU A 71 19.30 9.95 -29.48
CA LEU A 71 19.21 9.06 -28.32
C LEU A 71 18.81 7.64 -28.72
N LEU A 72 17.87 7.49 -29.65
CA LEU A 72 17.46 6.20 -30.21
C LEU A 72 18.63 5.47 -30.88
N LYS A 73 19.30 6.13 -31.83
CA LYS A 73 20.38 5.55 -32.65
C LYS A 73 21.60 5.18 -31.81
N GLU A 74 22.02 6.07 -30.92
CA GLU A 74 23.29 5.91 -30.20
C GLU A 74 23.17 5.08 -28.92
N GLN A 75 22.06 5.25 -28.20
CA GLN A 75 21.93 4.72 -26.85
C GLN A 75 20.94 3.55 -26.74
N MET A 76 19.78 3.65 -27.41
CA MET A 76 18.67 2.71 -27.19
C MET A 76 18.76 1.49 -28.08
N LEU A 77 18.72 1.65 -29.41
CA LEU A 77 18.69 0.55 -30.36
C LEU A 77 19.82 -0.48 -30.13
N PRO A 78 21.09 -0.06 -29.87
CA PRO A 78 22.17 -1.02 -29.62
C PRO A 78 22.01 -1.87 -28.34
N ARG A 79 21.09 -1.51 -27.43
CA ARG A 79 21.00 -2.07 -26.07
C ARG A 79 19.58 -2.47 -25.66
N SER A 80 18.60 -2.28 -26.53
CA SER A 80 17.19 -2.58 -26.29
C SER A 80 16.81 -4.05 -26.44
N GLY A 81 17.68 -4.89 -27.03
CA GLY A 81 17.35 -6.28 -27.33
C GLY A 81 16.10 -6.35 -28.20
N ASP A 82 15.13 -7.16 -27.80
CA ASP A 82 13.83 -7.28 -28.47
C ASP A 82 12.73 -6.40 -27.85
N LEU A 83 13.08 -5.51 -26.90
CA LEU A 83 12.06 -4.68 -26.24
C LEU A 83 11.39 -3.74 -27.25
N PRO A 84 10.05 -3.69 -27.25
CA PRO A 84 9.28 -2.67 -27.93
C PRO A 84 9.78 -1.25 -27.64
N ILE A 85 9.95 -0.42 -28.67
CA ILE A 85 10.34 0.99 -28.54
C ILE A 85 9.17 1.89 -28.95
N ILE A 86 8.85 2.83 -28.06
CA ILE A 86 7.90 3.93 -28.27
C ILE A 86 8.70 5.23 -28.26
N ALA A 87 8.68 5.99 -29.34
CA ALA A 87 9.45 7.23 -29.47
C ALA A 87 8.63 8.48 -29.14
N GLY A 88 9.23 9.41 -28.41
CA GLY A 88 8.71 10.77 -28.26
C GLY A 88 8.79 11.53 -29.57
N VAL A 89 7.67 12.11 -30.00
CA VAL A 89 7.59 12.96 -31.18
C VAL A 89 6.92 14.27 -30.80
N PHE A 90 7.64 15.37 -31.03
CA PHE A 90 7.07 16.69 -30.94
C PHE A 90 6.15 16.90 -32.13
N GLY A 91 4.86 17.16 -31.87
CA GLY A 91 3.82 17.22 -32.89
C GLY A 91 4.02 18.33 -33.93
N VAL A 92 4.84 19.32 -33.60
CA VAL A 92 5.04 20.54 -34.40
C VAL A 92 6.53 20.69 -34.73
N ASP A 93 7.02 19.94 -35.71
CA ASP A 93 8.39 20.08 -36.18
C ASP A 93 8.50 21.16 -37.26
N PRO A 94 9.19 22.30 -37.02
CA PRO A 94 9.33 23.35 -38.03
C PRO A 94 10.36 23.01 -39.11
N THR A 95 11.17 21.98 -38.90
CA THR A 95 12.33 21.68 -39.77
C THR A 95 11.99 20.70 -40.90
N ARG A 96 10.99 19.83 -40.72
CA ARG A 96 10.58 18.85 -41.72
C ARG A 96 9.15 18.32 -41.49
N PRO A 97 8.48 17.79 -42.52
CA PRO A 97 7.15 17.21 -42.38
C PRO A 97 7.09 16.06 -41.38
N ILE A 98 6.03 16.03 -40.57
CA ILE A 98 5.85 15.02 -39.51
C ILE A 98 5.80 13.59 -40.05
N ARG A 99 5.22 13.41 -41.25
CA ARG A 99 5.14 12.09 -41.90
C ARG A 99 6.54 11.54 -42.23
N ASP A 100 7.49 12.40 -42.56
CA ASP A 100 8.87 11.99 -42.83
C ASP A 100 9.62 11.67 -41.53
N ARG A 101 9.29 12.35 -40.41
CA ARG A 101 9.74 11.95 -39.05
C ARG A 101 9.28 10.54 -38.72
N LEU A 102 7.99 10.28 -38.89
CA LEU A 102 7.39 8.99 -38.56
C LEU A 102 7.93 7.86 -39.44
N ARG A 103 8.15 8.08 -40.74
CA ARG A 103 8.78 7.08 -41.62
C ARG A 103 10.20 6.74 -41.20
N GLU A 104 11.02 7.73 -40.85
CA GLU A 104 12.37 7.44 -40.35
C GLU A 104 12.35 6.59 -39.07
N LEU A 105 11.41 6.85 -38.17
CA LEU A 105 11.23 6.01 -36.97
C LEU A 105 10.80 4.58 -37.33
N GLN A 106 9.93 4.42 -38.33
CA GLN A 106 9.50 3.11 -38.83
C GLN A 106 10.67 2.31 -39.43
N ASP A 107 11.52 2.97 -40.21
CA ASP A 107 12.72 2.37 -40.79
C ASP A 107 13.73 1.90 -39.72
N LEU A 108 13.75 2.58 -38.57
CA LEU A 108 14.55 2.20 -37.41
C LEU A 108 13.92 1.08 -36.55
N GLY A 109 12.74 0.58 -36.92
CA GLY A 109 12.03 -0.47 -36.20
C GLY A 109 11.30 0.02 -34.93
N VAL A 110 11.13 1.34 -34.77
CA VAL A 110 10.27 1.89 -33.70
C VAL A 110 8.84 1.46 -33.95
N ILE A 111 8.17 0.94 -32.92
CA ILE A 111 6.83 0.35 -33.08
C ILE A 111 5.70 1.27 -32.61
N GLY A 112 6.01 2.29 -31.81
CA GLY A 112 5.03 3.20 -31.27
C GLY A 112 5.54 4.63 -31.11
N VAL A 113 4.61 5.56 -30.91
CA VAL A 113 4.93 6.98 -30.68
C VAL A 113 4.07 7.59 -29.58
N VAL A 114 4.60 8.64 -28.95
CA VAL A 114 3.93 9.47 -27.95
C VAL A 114 4.18 10.96 -28.24
N ASN A 115 3.19 11.83 -28.05
CA ASN A 115 3.33 13.29 -28.22
C ASN A 115 4.23 13.87 -27.11
N TRP A 116 5.53 13.93 -27.37
CA TRP A 116 6.51 14.48 -26.44
C TRP A 116 7.60 15.26 -27.18
N PRO A 117 7.99 16.47 -26.71
CA PRO A 117 7.51 17.16 -25.50
C PRO A 117 6.06 17.61 -25.59
N ALA A 118 5.28 17.38 -24.53
CA ALA A 118 3.85 17.70 -24.51
C ALA A 118 3.63 19.19 -24.18
N ILE A 119 2.89 19.91 -25.02
CA ILE A 119 2.60 21.33 -24.88
C ILE A 119 1.90 21.66 -23.56
N GLY A 120 1.26 20.65 -22.94
CA GLY A 120 0.61 20.76 -21.65
C GLY A 120 1.52 21.21 -20.50
N PHE A 121 2.84 20.97 -20.60
CA PHE A 121 3.82 21.46 -19.62
C PHE A 121 4.13 22.96 -19.76
N VAL A 122 3.76 23.58 -20.88
CA VAL A 122 3.87 25.03 -21.07
C VAL A 122 2.68 25.71 -20.41
N ASP A 123 2.91 26.81 -19.69
CA ASP A 123 1.85 27.52 -18.97
C ASP A 123 1.64 28.97 -19.45
N GLY A 124 0.63 29.62 -18.86
CA GLY A 124 0.41 31.05 -18.99
C GLY A 124 0.10 31.54 -20.42
N LYS A 125 0.61 32.72 -20.75
CA LYS A 125 0.36 33.39 -22.04
C LYS A 125 0.97 32.64 -23.22
N PHE A 126 2.08 31.93 -22.98
CA PHE A 126 2.82 31.25 -24.04
C PHE A 126 2.04 30.05 -24.59
N ARG A 127 1.50 29.19 -23.70
CA ARG A 127 0.59 28.10 -24.11
C ARG A 127 -0.61 28.62 -24.90
N LYS A 128 -1.24 29.70 -24.44
CA LYS A 128 -2.40 30.29 -25.14
C LYS A 128 -2.05 30.76 -26.56
N HIS A 129 -0.85 31.29 -26.76
CA HIS A 129 -0.41 31.70 -28.09
C HIS A 129 -0.16 30.49 -29.00
N LEU A 130 0.52 29.46 -28.49
CA LEU A 130 0.77 28.22 -29.22
C LEU A 130 -0.55 27.55 -29.66
N GLU A 131 -1.53 27.45 -28.76
CA GLU A 131 -2.86 26.93 -29.10
C GLU A 131 -3.56 27.78 -30.17
N LYS A 132 -3.45 29.11 -30.10
CA LYS A 132 -4.06 30.02 -31.10
C LYS A 132 -3.43 29.88 -32.49
N GLU A 133 -2.13 29.64 -32.55
CA GLU A 133 -1.39 29.42 -33.81
C GLU A 133 -1.53 27.97 -34.31
N GLY A 134 -2.36 27.14 -33.67
CA GLY A 134 -2.55 25.74 -34.06
C GLY A 134 -1.37 24.82 -33.69
N LEU A 135 -0.42 25.29 -32.88
CA LEU A 135 0.76 24.56 -32.43
C LEU A 135 0.57 23.91 -31.05
N GLY A 136 -0.69 23.76 -30.64
CA GLY A 136 -1.10 23.25 -29.34
C GLY A 136 -1.51 21.78 -29.38
N THR A 137 -2.43 21.43 -28.49
CA THR A 137 -2.91 20.04 -28.32
C THR A 137 -3.51 19.47 -29.60
N GLU A 138 -4.05 20.32 -30.48
CA GLU A 138 -4.61 19.89 -31.77
C GLU A 138 -3.55 19.30 -32.70
N ALA A 139 -2.41 19.97 -32.87
CA ALA A 139 -1.33 19.45 -33.71
C ALA A 139 -0.72 18.16 -33.14
N GLU A 140 -0.69 18.00 -31.81
CA GLU A 140 -0.31 16.74 -31.18
C GLU A 140 -1.28 15.61 -31.53
N ALA A 141 -2.58 15.91 -31.51
CA ALA A 141 -3.64 14.97 -31.86
C ALA A 141 -3.58 14.57 -33.36
N GLU A 142 -3.34 15.54 -34.25
CA GLU A 142 -3.12 15.30 -35.68
C GLU A 142 -1.88 14.42 -35.93
N MET A 143 -0.76 14.69 -35.26
CA MET A 143 0.44 13.86 -35.36
C MET A 143 0.16 12.41 -34.96
N LEU A 144 -0.55 12.20 -33.84
CA LEU A 144 -0.92 10.86 -33.38
C LEU A 144 -1.86 10.16 -34.36
N ALA A 145 -2.77 10.89 -34.99
CA ALA A 145 -3.64 10.33 -36.04
C ALA A 145 -2.81 9.88 -37.26
N VAL A 146 -1.87 10.71 -37.75
CA VAL A 146 -0.96 10.35 -38.85
C VAL A 146 -0.09 9.15 -38.48
N ALA A 147 0.41 9.07 -37.25
CA ALA A 147 1.19 7.92 -36.79
C ALA A 147 0.35 6.64 -36.79
N ARG A 148 -0.91 6.72 -36.36
CA ARG A 148 -1.83 5.58 -36.39
C ARG A 148 -2.09 5.10 -37.83
N GLU A 149 -2.27 6.01 -38.79
CA GLU A 149 -2.40 5.66 -40.21
C GLU A 149 -1.18 4.89 -40.75
N LEU A 150 0.01 5.25 -40.28
CA LEU A 150 1.27 4.56 -40.62
C LEU A 150 1.47 3.25 -39.86
N GLY A 151 0.53 2.87 -39.00
CA GLY A 151 0.50 1.60 -38.28
C GLY A 151 1.11 1.63 -36.89
N PHE A 152 1.64 2.75 -36.41
CA PHE A 152 2.23 2.85 -35.08
C PHE A 152 1.24 2.50 -33.96
N VAL A 153 1.76 1.99 -32.85
CA VAL A 153 1.05 2.01 -31.57
C VAL A 153 1.13 3.43 -31.00
N THR A 154 0.00 4.08 -30.75
CA THR A 154 -0.02 5.51 -30.39
C THR A 154 -0.43 5.75 -28.94
N PHE A 155 0.31 6.63 -28.27
CA PHE A 155 0.03 7.07 -26.90
C PHE A 155 -0.20 8.57 -26.82
N GLY A 156 -1.30 8.98 -26.20
CA GLY A 156 -1.57 10.39 -25.86
C GLY A 156 -1.07 10.75 -24.47
N PHE A 157 0.03 11.50 -24.37
CA PHE A 157 0.53 12.09 -23.14
C PHE A 157 -0.35 13.25 -22.71
N SER A 158 -1.00 13.10 -21.56
CA SER A 158 -2.08 13.98 -21.09
C SER A 158 -1.84 14.45 -19.67
N LEU A 159 -2.04 15.75 -19.43
CA LEU A 159 -1.96 16.39 -18.12
C LEU A 159 -3.34 16.86 -17.62
N SER A 160 -4.34 16.91 -18.51
CA SER A 160 -5.68 17.43 -18.25
C SER A 160 -6.78 16.55 -18.87
N VAL A 161 -8.00 16.72 -18.37
CA VAL A 161 -9.19 16.02 -18.87
C VAL A 161 -9.44 16.35 -20.34
N GLN A 162 -9.26 17.61 -20.74
CA GLN A 162 -9.48 18.05 -22.12
C GLN A 162 -8.50 17.40 -23.10
N GLU A 163 -7.25 17.22 -22.70
CA GLU A 163 -6.25 16.50 -23.50
C GLU A 163 -6.62 15.02 -23.63
N VAL A 164 -7.05 14.38 -22.53
CA VAL A 164 -7.51 12.97 -22.56
C VAL A 164 -8.66 12.80 -23.55
N GLU A 165 -9.73 13.60 -23.42
CA GLU A 165 -10.91 13.53 -24.30
C GLU A 165 -10.51 13.70 -25.78
N ARG A 166 -9.57 14.61 -26.05
CA ARG A 166 -9.07 14.88 -27.40
C ARG A 166 -8.32 13.69 -27.99
N PHE A 167 -7.36 13.12 -27.27
CA PHE A 167 -6.59 11.97 -27.78
C PHE A 167 -7.43 10.70 -27.86
N VAL A 168 -8.42 10.53 -26.97
CA VAL A 168 -9.42 9.46 -27.08
C VAL A 168 -10.21 9.57 -28.38
N ALA A 169 -10.59 10.79 -28.77
CA ALA A 169 -11.30 11.05 -30.03
C ALA A 169 -10.47 10.71 -31.28
N THR A 170 -9.13 10.87 -31.23
CA THR A 170 -8.24 10.44 -32.34
C THR A 170 -7.99 8.94 -32.37
N GLY A 171 -8.39 8.23 -31.32
CA GLY A 171 -8.30 6.77 -31.23
C GLY A 171 -6.90 6.25 -30.98
N VAL A 172 -6.18 6.89 -30.07
CA VAL A 172 -4.92 6.36 -29.54
C VAL A 172 -5.11 4.99 -28.89
N ASP A 173 -4.09 4.14 -28.98
CA ASP A 173 -4.10 2.81 -28.35
C ASP A 173 -3.91 2.90 -26.82
N GLY A 174 -3.27 3.96 -26.34
CA GLY A 174 -3.16 4.25 -24.90
C GLY A 174 -2.97 5.72 -24.57
N LEU A 175 -2.99 6.01 -23.27
CA LEU A 175 -2.78 7.33 -22.68
C LEU A 175 -1.66 7.24 -21.65
N ILE A 176 -0.76 8.23 -21.68
CA ILE A 176 0.19 8.47 -20.59
C ILE A 176 -0.39 9.58 -19.73
N LEU A 177 -0.81 9.24 -18.51
CA LEU A 177 -1.47 10.15 -17.58
C LEU A 177 -0.44 10.69 -16.58
N ASP A 178 -0.11 11.97 -16.74
CA ASP A 178 0.87 12.63 -15.86
C ASP A 178 0.23 13.05 -14.54
N VAL A 179 0.93 12.75 -13.44
CA VAL A 179 0.53 13.11 -12.06
C VAL A 179 1.47 14.14 -11.44
N GLY A 180 2.20 14.89 -12.26
CA GLY A 180 3.07 15.98 -11.85
C GLY A 180 4.54 15.61 -11.75
N LEU A 181 5.34 16.54 -11.21
CA LEU A 181 6.78 16.41 -11.15
C LEU A 181 7.24 15.52 -9.98
N THR A 182 8.18 14.62 -10.26
CA THR A 182 8.81 13.80 -9.23
C THR A 182 9.72 14.64 -8.34
N ARG A 183 9.24 15.00 -7.14
CA ARG A 183 10.02 15.70 -6.11
C ARG A 183 10.66 14.71 -5.13
N SER A 184 11.77 15.08 -4.50
CA SER A 184 12.29 14.38 -3.33
C SER A 184 11.75 15.09 -2.08
N SER A 185 11.01 14.37 -1.25
CA SER A 185 10.56 14.85 0.06
C SER A 185 10.97 13.82 1.10
N ASP A 186 11.67 14.26 2.15
CA ASP A 186 12.08 13.42 3.28
C ASP A 186 10.97 13.30 4.34
N ASP A 187 9.85 14.00 4.16
CA ASP A 187 8.67 13.90 5.02
C ASP A 187 7.72 12.80 4.53
N PHE A 188 7.67 11.69 5.28
CA PHE A 188 6.80 10.55 5.01
C PHE A 188 5.30 10.91 4.95
N ARG A 189 4.83 11.90 5.73
CA ARG A 189 3.41 12.29 5.74
C ARG A 189 3.06 13.08 4.49
N ALA A 190 3.89 14.06 4.13
CA ALA A 190 3.74 14.80 2.89
C ALA A 190 3.77 13.88 1.67
N LYS A 191 4.64 12.85 1.70
CA LYS A 191 4.75 11.87 0.63
C LYS A 191 3.49 11.02 0.45
N ARG A 192 2.86 10.59 1.56
CA ARG A 192 1.59 9.84 1.49
C ARG A 192 0.44 10.71 0.94
N ASP A 193 0.36 11.96 1.39
CA ASP A 193 -0.66 12.89 0.90
C ASP A 193 -0.47 13.20 -0.59
N ASP A 194 0.78 13.28 -1.06
CA ASP A 194 1.09 13.41 -2.49
C ASP A 194 0.62 12.19 -3.28
N VAL A 195 0.86 10.96 -2.80
CA VAL A 195 0.41 9.73 -3.46
C VAL A 195 -1.12 9.67 -3.54
N HIS A 196 -1.83 10.02 -2.46
CA HIS A 196 -3.29 10.11 -2.48
C HIS A 196 -3.80 11.15 -3.49
N ARG A 197 -3.13 12.31 -3.60
CA ARG A 197 -3.46 13.31 -4.63
C ARG A 197 -3.22 12.78 -6.03
N ALA A 198 -2.12 12.07 -6.26
CA ALA A 198 -1.83 11.44 -7.55
C ALA A 198 -2.90 10.41 -7.92
N ILE A 199 -3.35 9.58 -6.98
CA ILE A 199 -4.44 8.61 -7.19
C ILE A 199 -5.73 9.33 -7.61
N SER A 200 -6.12 10.38 -6.88
CA SER A 200 -7.32 11.17 -7.19
C SER A 200 -7.24 11.78 -8.60
N GLN A 201 -6.08 12.33 -8.97
CA GLN A 201 -5.85 12.88 -10.31
C GLN A 201 -5.90 11.80 -11.39
N LEU A 202 -5.27 10.62 -11.18
CA LEU A 202 -5.33 9.50 -12.12
C LEU A 202 -6.75 9.02 -12.36
N ASN A 203 -7.56 8.93 -11.32
CA ASN A 203 -8.96 8.52 -11.44
C ASN A 203 -9.77 9.55 -12.23
N LYS A 204 -9.55 10.84 -11.98
CA LYS A 204 -10.18 11.92 -12.74
C LYS A 204 -9.81 11.87 -14.23
N LEU A 205 -8.53 11.71 -14.55
CA LEU A 205 -8.06 11.60 -15.93
C LEU A 205 -8.55 10.31 -16.59
N SER A 206 -8.54 9.19 -15.87
CA SER A 206 -8.99 7.89 -16.37
C SER A 206 -10.47 7.88 -16.70
N ALA A 207 -11.31 8.53 -15.89
CA ALA A 207 -12.74 8.64 -16.14
C ALA A 207 -13.06 9.38 -17.45
N ALA A 208 -12.23 10.35 -17.84
CA ALA A 208 -12.38 11.05 -19.11
C ALA A 208 -12.14 10.14 -20.34
N ALA A 209 -11.48 8.99 -20.14
CA ALA A 209 -11.26 7.98 -21.16
C ALA A 209 -12.27 6.82 -21.12
N ASP A 210 -13.33 6.90 -20.32
CA ASP A 210 -14.32 5.81 -20.18
C ASP A 210 -15.15 5.59 -21.45
N SER A 211 -15.20 6.57 -22.35
CA SER A 211 -15.82 6.43 -23.67
C SER A 211 -15.10 5.43 -24.59
N ARG A 212 -13.85 5.07 -24.29
CA ARG A 212 -13.05 4.05 -24.99
C ARG A 212 -12.36 3.12 -23.99
N PRO A 213 -13.07 2.11 -23.45
CA PRO A 213 -12.53 1.20 -22.43
C PRO A 213 -11.35 0.35 -22.95
N GLU A 214 -11.18 0.23 -24.26
CA GLU A 214 -10.06 -0.45 -24.90
C GLU A 214 -8.75 0.36 -24.83
N CYS A 215 -8.80 1.66 -24.50
CA CYS A 215 -7.64 2.52 -24.41
C CYS A 215 -6.86 2.26 -23.12
N VAL A 216 -5.59 1.85 -23.25
CA VAL A 216 -4.71 1.56 -22.10
C VAL A 216 -4.36 2.84 -21.37
N ARG A 217 -4.25 2.80 -20.03
CA ARG A 217 -4.06 3.98 -19.17
C ARG A 217 -2.80 3.77 -18.36
N VAL A 218 -1.78 4.58 -18.58
CA VAL A 218 -0.46 4.38 -17.95
C VAL A 218 -0.14 5.59 -17.10
N ALA A 219 0.06 5.39 -15.80
CA ALA A 219 0.50 6.48 -14.92
C ALA A 219 1.95 6.86 -15.21
N PHE A 220 2.25 8.16 -15.15
CA PHE A 220 3.60 8.68 -15.34
C PHE A 220 3.92 9.80 -14.35
N GLY A 221 5.14 9.77 -13.82
CA GLY A 221 5.67 10.84 -12.96
C GLY A 221 5.10 10.86 -11.54
N GLY A 222 5.06 12.06 -10.97
CA GLY A 222 4.51 12.37 -9.65
C GLY A 222 5.29 11.77 -8.49
N PRO A 223 4.63 11.49 -7.35
CA PRO A 223 5.25 10.98 -6.13
C PRO A 223 5.58 9.48 -6.19
N ILE A 224 5.29 8.81 -7.32
CA ILE A 224 5.50 7.36 -7.49
C ILE A 224 7.00 7.12 -7.69
N THR A 225 7.70 6.87 -6.59
CA THR A 225 9.16 6.70 -6.55
C THR A 225 9.60 5.37 -5.95
N ALA A 226 8.69 4.67 -5.27
CA ALA A 226 8.94 3.39 -4.64
C ALA A 226 7.87 2.34 -5.04
N PRO A 227 8.19 1.04 -4.97
CA PRO A 227 7.23 -0.03 -5.29
C PRO A 227 5.98 -0.02 -4.39
N THR A 228 6.12 0.40 -3.14
CA THR A 228 5.00 0.53 -2.20
C THR A 228 3.96 1.54 -2.67
N GLU A 229 4.42 2.68 -3.18
CA GLU A 229 3.58 3.75 -3.71
C GLU A 229 2.92 3.30 -5.01
N LEU A 230 3.67 2.62 -5.88
CA LEU A 230 3.10 2.03 -7.09
C LEU A 230 2.02 0.98 -6.78
N SER A 231 2.23 0.15 -5.75
CA SER A 231 1.24 -0.84 -5.31
C SER A 231 -0.03 -0.19 -4.76
N GLU A 232 0.11 0.95 -4.10
CA GLU A 232 -1.01 1.75 -3.62
C GLU A 232 -1.78 2.37 -4.79
N VAL A 233 -1.05 2.95 -5.76
CA VAL A 233 -1.65 3.50 -6.97
C VAL A 233 -2.40 2.43 -7.76
N PHE A 234 -1.83 1.25 -7.97
CA PHE A 234 -2.55 0.15 -8.66
C PHE A 234 -3.78 -0.35 -7.88
N ARG A 235 -3.77 -0.27 -6.55
CA ARG A 235 -4.92 -0.68 -5.73
C ARG A 235 -6.07 0.32 -5.74
N HIS A 236 -5.77 1.59 -5.90
CA HIS A 236 -6.73 2.68 -5.72
C HIS A 236 -7.01 3.50 -6.98
N SER A 237 -6.44 3.12 -8.13
CA SER A 237 -6.72 3.76 -9.42
C SER A 237 -7.05 2.79 -10.54
N SER A 238 -7.74 3.29 -11.57
CA SER A 238 -8.15 2.53 -12.75
C SER A 238 -7.10 2.50 -13.88
N ILE A 239 -5.82 2.55 -13.51
CA ILE A 239 -4.71 2.49 -14.47
C ILE A 239 -4.35 1.04 -14.81
N HIS A 240 -3.83 0.87 -16.02
CA HIS A 240 -3.39 -0.40 -16.61
C HIS A 240 -1.86 -0.55 -16.59
N GLY A 241 -1.10 0.47 -16.19
CA GLY A 241 0.35 0.39 -16.17
C GLY A 241 1.04 1.62 -15.59
N PHE A 242 2.37 1.57 -15.55
CA PHE A 242 3.24 2.65 -15.10
C PHE A 242 4.42 2.84 -16.05
N ALA A 243 4.75 4.10 -16.33
CA ALA A 243 5.93 4.50 -17.06
C ALA A 243 6.81 5.40 -16.19
N GLY A 244 8.09 5.03 -16.03
CA GLY A 244 9.01 5.74 -15.14
C GLY A 244 10.33 6.11 -15.80
N GLY A 245 10.76 7.36 -15.66
CA GLY A 245 12.12 7.81 -16.02
C GLY A 245 12.93 8.16 -14.77
N SER A 246 12.61 9.31 -14.16
CA SER A 246 13.29 9.86 -12.98
C SER A 246 13.39 8.89 -11.79
N VAL A 247 12.48 7.91 -11.69
CA VAL A 247 12.48 6.88 -10.65
C VAL A 247 13.67 5.93 -10.78
N PHE A 248 14.09 5.64 -12.02
CA PHE A 248 15.14 4.66 -12.31
C PHE A 248 16.52 5.30 -12.52
N GLU A 249 16.61 6.63 -12.65
CA GLU A 249 17.84 7.30 -13.10
C GLU A 249 18.51 8.22 -12.07
N ARG A 250 17.91 8.42 -10.88
CA ARG A 250 18.46 9.36 -9.86
C ARG A 250 19.85 8.97 -9.32
N LEU A 251 20.19 7.68 -9.32
CA LEU A 251 21.52 7.14 -9.00
C LEU A 251 21.77 5.93 -9.91
N PRO A 252 22.29 6.12 -11.14
CA PRO A 252 22.30 5.11 -12.20
C PRO A 252 23.41 4.07 -12.00
N VAL A 253 23.51 3.49 -10.81
CA VAL A 253 24.34 2.31 -10.55
C VAL A 253 23.55 1.09 -11.00
N GLN A 254 24.11 0.28 -11.90
CA GLN A 254 23.41 -0.84 -12.55
C GLN A 254 22.62 -1.71 -11.56
N ASP A 255 23.22 -2.07 -10.43
CA ASP A 255 22.56 -2.89 -9.40
C ASP A 255 21.35 -2.19 -8.75
N ILE A 256 21.43 -0.88 -8.50
CA ILE A 256 20.34 -0.08 -7.95
C ILE A 256 19.19 0.01 -8.95
N VAL A 257 19.51 0.25 -10.22
CA VAL A 257 18.53 0.35 -11.30
C VAL A 257 17.82 -0.99 -11.51
N ASN A 258 18.58 -2.08 -11.66
CA ASN A 258 18.04 -3.43 -11.79
C ASN A 258 17.19 -3.83 -10.58
N THR A 259 17.66 -3.55 -9.37
CA THR A 259 16.89 -3.84 -8.14
C THR A 259 15.58 -3.06 -8.11
N THR A 260 15.60 -1.78 -8.48
CA THR A 260 14.40 -0.93 -8.49
C THR A 260 13.41 -1.40 -9.56
N LEU A 261 13.88 -1.66 -10.78
CA LEU A 261 13.06 -2.16 -11.88
C LEU A 261 12.41 -3.50 -11.55
N ARG A 262 13.17 -4.46 -11.01
CA ARG A 262 12.63 -5.77 -10.60
C ARG A 262 11.57 -5.65 -9.51
N ARG A 263 11.76 -4.77 -8.53
CA ARG A 263 10.76 -4.52 -7.48
C ARG A 263 9.48 -3.90 -8.05
N PHE A 264 9.61 -2.94 -8.97
CA PHE A 264 8.47 -2.36 -9.69
C PHE A 264 7.75 -3.42 -10.55
N LYS A 265 8.52 -4.23 -11.29
CA LYS A 265 7.98 -5.32 -12.12
C LYS A 265 7.22 -6.33 -11.30
N GLY A 266 7.72 -6.73 -10.13
CA GLY A 266 6.99 -7.73 -9.36
C GLY A 266 5.81 -7.18 -8.56
N VAL A 267 5.71 -5.85 -8.33
CA VAL A 267 4.42 -5.23 -7.96
C VAL A 267 3.42 -5.35 -9.11
N ALA A 268 3.83 -5.03 -10.34
CA ALA A 268 3.01 -5.24 -11.53
C ALA A 268 2.64 -6.73 -11.74
N SER A 269 3.57 -7.65 -11.48
CA SER A 269 3.35 -9.09 -11.64
C SER A 269 2.52 -9.69 -10.51
N SER A 270 2.57 -9.14 -9.30
CA SER A 270 1.70 -9.57 -8.19
C SER A 270 0.25 -9.19 -8.44
N ALA A 271 -0.01 -8.11 -9.19
CA ALA A 271 -1.35 -7.81 -9.69
C ALA A 271 -1.86 -8.83 -10.73
N ARG A 272 -0.94 -9.54 -11.43
CA ARG A 272 -1.21 -10.61 -12.40
C ARG A 272 -1.73 -11.90 -11.74
N ALA A 273 -1.48 -12.11 -10.45
CA ALA A 273 -1.83 -13.33 -9.73
C ALA A 273 -3.32 -13.38 -9.33
N GLY A 274 -4.21 -13.21 -10.32
CA GLY A 274 -5.65 -13.51 -10.23
C GLY A 274 -5.95 -15.02 -10.22
N GLY A 275 -5.21 -15.80 -9.44
CA GLY A 275 -5.34 -17.27 -9.33
C GLY A 275 -5.48 -17.80 -7.91
N VAL A 276 -5.46 -16.92 -6.91
CA VAL A 276 -5.85 -17.22 -5.53
C VAL A 276 -7.10 -16.40 -5.26
N LYS A 277 -8.18 -17.01 -4.73
CA LYS A 277 -9.38 -16.26 -4.31
C LYS A 277 -8.97 -15.25 -3.23
N THR A 278 -8.57 -14.06 -3.66
CA THR A 278 -8.20 -12.94 -2.81
C THR A 278 -9.43 -12.07 -2.67
N PHE A 279 -10.05 -12.10 -1.49
CA PHE A 279 -11.13 -11.18 -1.18
C PHE A 279 -10.51 -9.90 -0.61
N GLY A 280 -10.09 -8.99 -1.49
CA GLY A 280 -9.49 -7.72 -1.05
C GLY A 280 -8.12 -7.83 -0.41
N GLY A 281 -7.27 -8.73 -0.91
CA GLY A 281 -5.98 -9.04 -0.29
C GLY A 281 -6.05 -10.05 0.86
N MET A 282 -7.25 -10.42 1.34
CA MET A 282 -7.39 -11.56 2.25
C MET A 282 -7.37 -12.87 1.48
N VAL A 283 -6.56 -13.81 1.97
CA VAL A 283 -6.38 -15.15 1.39
C VAL A 283 -7.01 -16.19 2.32
N GLY A 284 -7.88 -17.04 1.76
CA GLY A 284 -8.47 -18.16 2.49
C GLY A 284 -9.61 -18.83 1.73
N HIS A 285 -9.81 -20.12 1.97
CA HIS A 285 -10.90 -20.93 1.42
C HIS A 285 -11.56 -21.83 2.47
N SER A 286 -11.06 -21.81 3.70
CA SER A 286 -11.64 -22.55 4.82
C SER A 286 -13.09 -22.14 5.12
N PRO A 287 -13.92 -23.05 5.67
CA PRO A 287 -15.29 -22.71 6.07
C PRO A 287 -15.35 -21.50 7.00
N ALA A 288 -14.40 -21.38 7.94
CA ALA A 288 -14.31 -20.26 8.86
C ALA A 288 -14.06 -18.93 8.11
N MET A 289 -13.15 -18.91 7.14
CA MET A 289 -12.92 -17.71 6.32
C MET A 289 -14.07 -17.39 5.37
N ARG A 290 -14.76 -18.39 4.83
CA ARG A 290 -15.96 -18.15 4.00
C ARG A 290 -17.06 -17.42 4.79
N GLN A 291 -17.28 -17.83 6.04
CA GLN A 291 -18.23 -17.13 6.92
C GLN A 291 -17.82 -15.67 7.15
N VAL A 292 -16.53 -15.41 7.37
CA VAL A 292 -16.01 -14.04 7.48
C VAL A 292 -16.30 -13.25 6.20
N PHE A 293 -16.00 -13.79 5.02
CA PHE A 293 -16.26 -13.11 3.75
C PHE A 293 -17.74 -12.85 3.51
N ASP A 294 -18.62 -13.79 3.87
CA ASP A 294 -20.06 -13.62 3.76
C ASP A 294 -20.58 -12.48 4.64
N VAL A 295 -20.06 -12.36 5.88
CA VAL A 295 -20.42 -11.26 6.78
C VAL A 295 -19.91 -9.93 6.24
N ILE A 296 -18.66 -9.87 5.76
CA ILE A 296 -18.09 -8.65 5.18
C ILE A 296 -18.90 -8.20 3.95
N ASN A 297 -19.32 -9.11 3.07
CA ASN A 297 -20.16 -8.76 1.92
C ASN A 297 -21.53 -8.20 2.34
N ARG A 298 -22.16 -8.78 3.36
CA ARG A 298 -23.47 -8.30 3.84
C ARG A 298 -23.39 -6.93 4.52
N VAL A 299 -22.33 -6.69 5.28
CA VAL A 299 -22.18 -5.51 6.14
C VAL A 299 -21.41 -4.38 5.47
N GLY A 300 -20.61 -4.69 4.45
CA GLY A 300 -19.77 -3.71 3.73
C GLY A 300 -20.57 -2.53 3.18
N HIS A 301 -21.74 -2.80 2.59
CA HIS A 301 -22.62 -1.77 2.02
C HIS A 301 -23.45 -0.99 3.06
N GLN A 302 -23.48 -1.42 4.32
CA GLN A 302 -24.33 -0.84 5.37
C GLN A 302 -23.56 0.25 6.14
N ASP A 303 -24.20 1.37 6.45
CA ASP A 303 -23.58 2.44 7.25
C ASP A 303 -23.73 2.16 8.76
N VAL A 304 -23.13 1.07 9.21
CA VAL A 304 -23.13 0.62 10.61
C VAL A 304 -21.71 0.48 11.15
N THR A 305 -21.59 0.60 12.48
CA THR A 305 -20.33 0.36 13.17
C THR A 305 -19.98 -1.12 13.19
N VAL A 306 -18.72 -1.44 12.90
CA VAL A 306 -18.25 -2.83 12.84
C VAL A 306 -17.05 -3.00 13.76
N CYS A 307 -17.10 -3.99 14.64
CA CYS A 307 -15.98 -4.40 15.46
C CYS A 307 -15.35 -5.68 14.90
N VAL A 308 -14.06 -5.64 14.60
CA VAL A 308 -13.29 -6.78 14.11
C VAL A 308 -12.48 -7.35 15.26
N GLU A 309 -12.86 -8.51 15.76
CA GLU A 309 -12.15 -9.21 16.83
C GLU A 309 -11.25 -10.29 16.24
N GLY A 310 -10.05 -10.45 16.80
CA GLY A 310 -9.17 -11.56 16.43
C GLY A 310 -7.76 -11.32 16.92
N GLU A 311 -7.00 -12.39 17.11
CA GLU A 311 -5.63 -12.30 17.62
C GLU A 311 -4.72 -11.40 16.76
N THR A 312 -3.62 -10.95 17.35
CA THR A 312 -2.61 -10.18 16.64
C THR A 312 -2.08 -10.97 15.43
N GLY A 313 -1.95 -10.29 14.29
CA GLY A 313 -1.44 -10.91 13.05
C GLY A 313 -2.47 -11.72 12.24
N THR A 314 -3.77 -11.67 12.56
CA THR A 314 -4.84 -12.36 11.79
C THR A 314 -5.29 -11.64 10.52
N GLY A 315 -4.96 -10.34 10.37
CA GLY A 315 -5.32 -9.53 9.19
C GLY A 315 -6.50 -8.56 9.40
N LYS A 316 -6.74 -8.07 10.62
CA LYS A 316 -7.85 -7.15 10.95
C LYS A 316 -7.88 -5.87 10.09
N GLU A 317 -6.71 -5.30 9.79
CA GLU A 317 -6.58 -4.12 8.91
C GLU A 317 -7.13 -4.37 7.50
N LEU A 318 -6.95 -5.59 6.96
CA LEU A 318 -7.46 -5.97 5.64
C LEU A 318 -8.99 -6.02 5.63
N VAL A 319 -9.61 -6.45 6.73
CA VAL A 319 -11.07 -6.43 6.89
C VAL A 319 -11.58 -4.99 6.89
N ALA A 320 -10.93 -4.09 7.63
CA ALA A 320 -11.32 -2.69 7.69
C ALA A 320 -11.24 -2.01 6.32
N GLY A 321 -10.14 -2.23 5.59
CA GLY A 321 -10.01 -1.75 4.20
C GLY A 321 -11.09 -2.31 3.27
N MET A 322 -11.49 -3.56 3.48
CA MET A 322 -12.57 -4.18 2.70
C MET A 322 -13.96 -3.61 3.01
N LEU A 323 -14.26 -3.38 4.28
CA LEU A 323 -15.51 -2.74 4.69
C LEU A 323 -15.62 -1.32 4.12
N HIS A 324 -14.52 -0.57 4.09
CA HIS A 324 -14.47 0.74 3.44
C HIS A 324 -14.70 0.64 1.93
N ARG A 325 -14.01 -0.27 1.23
CA ARG A 325 -14.13 -0.44 -0.22
C ARG A 325 -15.54 -0.83 -0.67
N LEU A 326 -16.24 -1.63 0.11
CA LEU A 326 -17.61 -2.04 -0.20
C LEU A 326 -18.66 -0.99 0.19
N SER A 327 -18.30 -0.01 1.00
CA SER A 327 -19.24 1.01 1.48
C SER A 327 -19.61 2.04 0.42
N SER A 328 -20.71 2.76 0.65
CA SER A 328 -21.03 4.00 -0.08
C SER A 328 -19.95 5.08 0.06
N ARG A 329 -19.07 4.95 1.06
CA ARG A 329 -17.96 5.87 1.37
C ARG A 329 -16.63 5.46 0.74
N ALA A 330 -16.62 4.51 -0.21
CA ALA A 330 -15.39 3.99 -0.83
C ALA A 330 -14.52 5.05 -1.53
N ASN A 331 -15.14 6.11 -2.06
CA ASN A 331 -14.45 7.24 -2.70
C ASN A 331 -14.03 8.35 -1.70
N HIS A 332 -14.34 8.17 -0.41
CA HIS A 332 -13.99 9.08 0.68
C HIS A 332 -12.82 8.51 1.50
N PRO A 333 -12.16 9.33 2.35
CA PRO A 333 -10.98 8.89 3.10
C PRO A 333 -11.23 7.68 4.00
N LEU A 334 -10.26 6.77 4.06
CA LEU A 334 -10.09 5.80 5.13
C LEU A 334 -8.98 6.32 6.06
N VAL A 335 -9.37 6.87 7.20
CA VAL A 335 -8.43 7.38 8.21
C VAL A 335 -8.18 6.28 9.24
N THR A 336 -6.93 6.04 9.59
CA THR A 336 -6.55 5.02 10.56
C THR A 336 -5.93 5.64 11.81
N LEU A 337 -6.18 5.01 12.96
CA LEU A 337 -5.59 5.33 14.25
C LEU A 337 -5.33 4.05 15.02
N ASN A 338 -4.09 3.80 15.44
CA ASN A 338 -3.79 2.74 16.40
C ASN A 338 -3.86 3.32 17.82
N CYS A 339 -4.77 2.80 18.63
CA CYS A 339 -5.04 3.28 19.99
C CYS A 339 -3.96 2.90 21.01
N GLY A 340 -3.21 1.81 20.78
CA GLY A 340 -2.11 1.37 21.65
C GLY A 340 -0.80 2.12 21.42
N ALA A 341 -0.59 2.70 20.24
CA ALA A 341 0.65 3.37 19.85
C ALA A 341 0.77 4.83 20.32
N ILE A 342 -0.31 5.42 20.87
CA ILE A 342 -0.37 6.84 21.21
C ILE A 342 -0.37 7.03 22.73
N PRO A 343 0.51 7.88 23.27
CA PRO A 343 0.47 8.23 24.69
C PRO A 343 -0.88 8.82 25.07
N SER A 344 -1.43 8.44 26.23
CA SER A 344 -2.75 8.87 26.69
C SER A 344 -2.94 10.40 26.71
N SER A 345 -1.85 11.15 26.93
CA SER A 345 -1.85 12.63 26.93
C SER A 345 -2.04 13.26 25.55
N LEU A 346 -1.73 12.54 24.46
CA LEU A 346 -1.85 13.03 23.08
C LEU A 346 -3.07 12.47 22.35
N LEU A 347 -3.75 11.48 22.94
CA LEU A 347 -4.86 10.77 22.32
C LEU A 347 -6.00 11.72 21.92
N GLU A 348 -6.39 12.65 22.77
CA GLU A 348 -7.46 13.61 22.46
C GLU A 348 -7.07 14.57 21.33
N SER A 349 -5.83 15.06 21.35
CA SER A 349 -5.30 15.90 20.29
C SER A 349 -5.25 15.16 18.95
N GLU A 350 -4.95 13.86 18.94
CA GLU A 350 -4.98 13.06 17.71
C GLU A 350 -6.42 12.80 17.24
N LEU A 351 -7.33 12.42 18.14
CA LEU A 351 -8.73 12.14 17.81
C LEU A 351 -9.49 13.39 17.34
N PHE A 352 -9.38 14.49 18.09
CA PHE A 352 -10.23 15.69 17.95
C PHE A 352 -9.50 16.91 17.43
N GLY A 353 -8.17 16.88 17.33
CA GLY A 353 -7.37 18.01 16.90
C GLY A 353 -7.10 18.99 18.05
N HIS A 354 -6.34 20.04 17.76
CA HIS A 354 -6.04 21.09 18.73
C HIS A 354 -5.94 22.46 18.08
N GLU A 355 -6.25 23.47 18.89
CA GLU A 355 -6.00 24.87 18.57
C GLU A 355 -4.55 25.27 18.87
N ARG A 356 -4.10 26.36 18.24
CA ARG A 356 -2.76 26.90 18.49
C ARG A 356 -2.62 27.30 19.96
N GLY A 357 -1.62 26.77 20.66
CA GLY A 357 -1.35 27.08 22.07
C GLY A 357 -2.12 26.22 23.07
N ALA A 358 -2.85 25.18 22.62
CA ALA A 358 -3.62 24.31 23.51
C ALA A 358 -2.79 23.56 24.57
N PHE A 359 -1.51 23.27 24.28
CA PHE A 359 -0.54 22.66 25.20
C PHE A 359 0.89 23.02 24.79
N THR A 360 1.87 22.70 25.64
CA THR A 360 3.30 22.93 25.35
C THR A 360 3.74 22.15 24.11
N GLY A 361 4.08 22.86 23.02
CA GLY A 361 4.41 22.27 21.72
C GLY A 361 3.31 22.38 20.65
N ALA A 362 2.12 22.91 21.00
CA ALA A 362 1.04 23.19 20.06
C ALA A 362 1.28 24.49 19.26
N GLU A 363 2.35 24.55 18.47
CA GLU A 363 2.77 25.75 17.73
C GLU A 363 1.79 26.15 16.59
N ARG A 364 1.00 25.19 16.11
CA ARG A 364 0.03 25.37 15.02
C ARG A 364 -1.25 24.62 15.35
N GLN A 365 -2.37 25.11 14.85
CA GLN A 365 -3.64 24.40 14.85
C GLN A 365 -3.54 23.14 13.98
N ARG A 366 -4.16 22.03 14.39
CA ARG A 366 -4.20 20.77 13.63
C ARG A 366 -5.58 20.10 13.72
N PRO A 367 -6.15 19.63 12.59
CA PRO A 367 -7.40 18.87 12.61
C PRO A 367 -7.20 17.47 13.19
N GLY A 368 -8.22 16.96 13.89
CA GLY A 368 -8.24 15.61 14.44
C GLY A 368 -8.58 14.52 13.42
N LYS A 369 -8.42 13.25 13.80
CA LYS A 369 -8.80 12.11 12.94
C LYS A 369 -10.27 12.10 12.57
N PHE A 370 -11.16 12.52 13.48
CA PHE A 370 -12.59 12.61 13.17
C PHE A 370 -12.90 13.64 12.09
N GLU A 371 -12.25 14.80 12.14
CA GLU A 371 -12.39 15.82 11.09
C GLU A 371 -11.83 15.32 9.75
N LEU A 372 -10.64 14.70 9.78
CA LEU A 372 -10.01 14.14 8.58
C LEU A 372 -10.82 12.99 7.96
N ALA A 373 -11.59 12.28 8.77
CA ALA A 373 -12.43 11.16 8.33
C ALA A 373 -13.84 11.59 7.92
N HIS A 374 -14.16 12.89 7.95
CA HIS A 374 -15.50 13.39 7.61
C HIS A 374 -15.93 12.94 6.20
N GLY A 375 -17.13 12.37 6.10
CA GLY A 375 -17.68 11.75 4.90
C GLY A 375 -17.15 10.33 4.62
N GLY A 376 -16.10 9.90 5.32
CA GLY A 376 -15.37 8.65 5.11
C GLY A 376 -15.50 7.64 6.26
N VAL A 377 -14.45 6.83 6.42
CA VAL A 377 -14.35 5.80 7.46
C VAL A 377 -13.18 6.11 8.39
N LEU A 378 -13.40 6.01 9.70
CA LEU A 378 -12.35 6.02 10.71
C LEU A 378 -12.16 4.60 11.26
N PHE A 379 -10.98 4.04 11.03
CA PHE A 379 -10.54 2.76 11.54
C PHE A 379 -9.72 2.94 12.83
N LEU A 380 -10.24 2.40 13.93
CA LEU A 380 -9.60 2.41 15.25
C LEU A 380 -9.03 1.03 15.55
N ASP A 381 -7.71 0.87 15.40
CA ASP A 381 -7.01 -0.36 15.69
C ASP A 381 -6.60 -0.46 17.15
N GLU A 382 -6.54 -1.69 17.67
CA GLU A 382 -6.23 -2.01 19.07
C GLU A 382 -7.12 -1.23 20.06
N ILE A 383 -8.42 -1.18 19.81
CA ILE A 383 -9.39 -0.41 20.62
C ILE A 383 -9.47 -0.88 22.09
N ALA A 384 -9.08 -2.13 22.36
CA ALA A 384 -8.96 -2.67 23.71
C ALA A 384 -7.89 -1.95 24.56
N ASP A 385 -6.91 -1.29 23.93
CA ASP A 385 -5.82 -0.60 24.62
C ASP A 385 -6.14 0.88 24.88
N LEU A 386 -7.38 1.31 24.57
CA LEU A 386 -7.85 2.65 24.82
C LEU A 386 -7.94 2.94 26.33
N SER A 387 -7.22 3.98 26.77
CA SER A 387 -7.27 4.44 28.16
C SER A 387 -8.71 4.76 28.61
N PRO A 388 -9.05 4.67 29.92
CA PRO A 388 -10.38 4.99 30.42
C PRO A 388 -10.86 6.40 30.01
N HIS A 389 -9.94 7.37 29.98
CA HIS A 389 -10.24 8.72 29.50
C HIS A 389 -10.57 8.75 28.01
N GLY A 390 -9.78 8.04 27.19
CA GLY A 390 -10.05 7.86 25.77
C GLY A 390 -11.41 7.23 25.50
N GLN A 391 -11.84 6.26 26.32
CA GLN A 391 -13.16 5.65 26.21
C GLN A 391 -14.28 6.67 26.41
N VAL A 392 -14.16 7.59 27.39
CA VAL A 392 -15.14 8.67 27.61
C VAL A 392 -15.18 9.62 26.42
N ALA A 393 -14.02 10.03 25.92
CA ALA A 393 -13.94 10.99 24.84
C ALA A 393 -14.49 10.41 23.52
N LEU A 394 -14.17 9.14 23.22
CA LEU A 394 -14.71 8.43 22.07
C LEU A 394 -16.23 8.23 22.19
N LEU A 395 -16.74 7.88 23.37
CA LEU A 395 -18.17 7.76 23.60
C LEU A 395 -18.92 9.06 23.28
N ARG A 396 -18.35 10.21 23.66
CA ARG A 396 -18.96 11.53 23.45
C ARG A 396 -19.14 11.85 21.96
N VAL A 397 -18.11 11.66 21.15
CA VAL A 397 -18.21 11.92 19.70
C VAL A 397 -19.18 10.96 19.01
N LEU A 398 -19.22 9.69 19.41
CA LEU A 398 -20.18 8.70 18.88
C LEU A 398 -21.64 8.99 19.26
N GLN A 399 -21.86 9.81 20.30
CA GLN A 399 -23.20 10.23 20.73
C GLN A 399 -23.62 11.53 20.05
N GLN A 400 -22.69 12.47 19.91
CA GLN A 400 -22.99 13.84 19.47
C GLN A 400 -22.78 14.02 17.95
N ASN A 401 -22.02 13.15 17.29
CA ASN A 401 -21.56 13.34 15.90
C ASN A 401 -20.89 14.71 15.68
N GLU A 402 -20.21 15.18 16.72
CA GLU A 402 -19.57 16.49 16.78
C GLU A 402 -18.25 16.37 17.56
N VAL A 403 -17.26 17.16 17.17
CA VAL A 403 -15.98 17.26 17.87
C VAL A 403 -15.68 18.71 18.24
N VAL A 404 -14.95 18.89 19.34
CA VAL A 404 -14.37 20.16 19.75
C VAL A 404 -12.87 19.93 19.87
N ARG A 405 -12.08 20.77 19.21
CA ARG A 405 -10.62 20.70 19.28
C ARG A 405 -10.13 21.00 20.69
N VAL A 406 -9.04 20.36 21.10
CA VAL A 406 -8.40 20.64 22.39
C VAL A 406 -7.99 22.12 22.43
N GLY A 407 -8.41 22.82 23.49
CA GLY A 407 -8.16 24.25 23.66
C GLY A 407 -9.05 25.19 22.82
N GLY A 408 -9.99 24.64 22.06
CA GLY A 408 -11.02 25.40 21.33
C GLY A 408 -12.41 25.27 21.95
N ASP A 409 -13.34 26.08 21.47
CA ASP A 409 -14.76 26.10 21.83
C ASP A 409 -15.69 25.87 20.63
N THR A 410 -15.13 25.84 19.42
CA THR A 410 -15.88 25.64 18.18
C THR A 410 -16.28 24.18 18.04
N THR A 411 -17.59 23.96 17.91
CA THR A 411 -18.18 22.64 17.66
C THR A 411 -18.18 22.35 16.17
N ILE A 412 -17.64 21.19 15.78
CA ILE A 412 -17.45 20.79 14.38
C ILE A 412 -18.27 19.51 14.14
N PRO A 413 -19.32 19.54 13.30
CA PRO A 413 -20.09 18.34 12.97
C PRO A 413 -19.26 17.36 12.14
N VAL A 414 -19.34 16.08 12.48
CA VAL A 414 -18.62 14.99 11.82
C VAL A 414 -19.57 13.87 11.44
N ASP A 415 -19.51 13.45 10.17
CA ASP A 415 -20.21 12.28 9.67
C ASP A 415 -19.17 11.22 9.31
N VAL A 416 -19.02 10.21 10.16
CA VAL A 416 -17.93 9.23 10.06
C VAL A 416 -18.45 7.83 10.34
N ARG A 417 -18.20 6.90 9.42
CA ARG A 417 -18.43 5.48 9.69
C ARG A 417 -17.26 4.92 10.51
N ILE A 418 -17.56 4.20 11.57
CA ILE A 418 -16.56 3.67 12.50
C ILE A 418 -16.34 2.19 12.27
N VAL A 419 -15.08 1.80 12.09
CA VAL A 419 -14.65 0.41 12.12
C VAL A 419 -13.62 0.27 13.23
N THR A 420 -13.76 -0.71 14.10
CA THR A 420 -12.79 -0.95 15.19
C THR A 420 -12.15 -2.32 15.05
N ALA A 421 -10.95 -2.48 15.60
CA ALA A 421 -10.28 -3.76 15.71
C ALA A 421 -9.79 -3.99 17.13
N SER A 422 -9.94 -5.23 17.62
CA SER A 422 -9.49 -5.65 18.93
C SER A 422 -8.77 -6.99 18.88
N ASN A 423 -7.69 -7.12 19.66
CA ASN A 423 -6.98 -8.38 19.89
C ASN A 423 -7.60 -9.23 21.02
N ARG A 424 -8.50 -8.63 21.80
CA ARG A 424 -9.19 -9.26 22.94
C ARG A 424 -10.70 -9.11 22.78
N PRO A 425 -11.51 -10.08 23.23
CA PRO A 425 -12.96 -9.95 23.20
C PRO A 425 -13.39 -8.78 24.10
N LEU A 426 -14.00 -7.75 23.51
CA LEU A 426 -14.36 -6.53 24.27
C LEU A 426 -15.43 -6.82 25.33
N SER A 427 -16.31 -7.80 25.07
CA SER A 427 -17.32 -8.23 26.04
C SER A 427 -16.69 -8.72 27.35
N ALA A 428 -15.60 -9.49 27.28
CA ALA A 428 -14.90 -9.97 28.47
C ALA A 428 -14.23 -8.83 29.25
N MET A 429 -13.76 -7.79 28.55
CA MET A 429 -13.21 -6.59 29.20
C MET A 429 -14.29 -5.75 29.88
N VAL A 430 -15.51 -5.75 29.34
CA VAL A 430 -16.67 -5.14 30.00
C VAL A 430 -17.00 -5.88 31.30
N ASP A 431 -17.03 -7.21 31.28
CA ASP A 431 -17.30 -8.03 32.47
C ASP A 431 -16.22 -7.84 33.55
N ALA A 432 -14.96 -7.63 33.14
CA ALA A 432 -13.84 -7.33 34.04
C ALA A 432 -13.82 -5.87 34.55
N GLY A 433 -14.64 -4.98 33.99
CA GLY A 433 -14.66 -3.55 34.34
C GLY A 433 -13.56 -2.69 33.69
N ASP A 434 -12.80 -3.25 32.75
CA ASP A 434 -11.70 -2.57 32.04
C ASP A 434 -12.19 -1.78 30.81
N PHE A 435 -13.38 -2.10 30.31
CA PHE A 435 -14.00 -1.43 29.17
C PHE A 435 -15.44 -1.03 29.47
N ARG A 436 -15.85 0.18 29.08
CA ARG A 436 -17.20 0.65 29.38
C ARG A 436 -18.25 -0.06 28.53
N ALA A 437 -19.30 -0.55 29.20
CA ALA A 437 -20.44 -1.21 28.55
C ALA A 437 -21.14 -0.33 27.51
N ASP A 438 -21.35 0.96 27.81
CA ASP A 438 -22.03 1.90 26.92
C ASP A 438 -21.28 2.16 25.60
N LEU A 439 -19.95 2.24 25.67
CA LEU A 439 -19.08 2.32 24.50
C LEU A 439 -19.07 1.02 23.71
N TYR A 440 -18.98 -0.13 24.39
CA TYR A 440 -18.99 -1.46 23.76
C TYR A 440 -20.21 -1.64 22.85
N TYR A 441 -21.41 -1.34 23.34
CA TYR A 441 -22.65 -1.49 22.56
C TYR A 441 -22.73 -0.55 21.34
N ARG A 442 -22.03 0.58 21.34
CA ARG A 442 -21.97 1.51 20.20
C ARG A 442 -20.93 1.08 19.16
N LEU A 443 -19.83 0.50 19.60
CA LEU A 443 -18.74 0.04 18.72
C LEU A 443 -19.02 -1.33 18.09
N SER A 444 -19.80 -2.17 18.78
CA SER A 444 -20.01 -3.57 18.41
C SER A 444 -21.43 -3.84 17.90
N THR A 445 -21.95 -2.97 17.02
CA THR A 445 -23.26 -3.21 16.38
C THR A 445 -23.22 -4.50 15.57
N ILE A 446 -22.14 -4.70 14.81
CA ILE A 446 -21.81 -5.97 14.18
C ILE A 446 -20.40 -6.36 14.60
N THR A 447 -20.21 -7.61 15.04
CA THR A 447 -18.89 -8.16 15.37
C THR A 447 -18.47 -9.20 14.32
N ILE A 448 -17.31 -8.99 13.71
CA ILE A 448 -16.66 -9.93 12.80
C ILE A 448 -15.49 -10.56 13.55
N ARG A 449 -15.55 -11.88 13.78
CA ARG A 449 -14.47 -12.62 14.44
C ARG A 449 -13.56 -13.25 13.39
N LEU A 450 -12.29 -12.86 13.37
CA LEU A 450 -11.27 -13.47 12.53
C LEU A 450 -10.72 -14.73 13.20
N PRO A 451 -10.75 -15.89 12.52
CA PRO A 451 -10.15 -17.11 13.03
C PRO A 451 -8.62 -16.97 13.09
N SER A 452 -8.05 -17.50 14.16
CA SER A 452 -6.60 -17.69 14.29
C SER A 452 -6.10 -18.66 13.21
N LEU A 453 -4.82 -18.58 12.84
CA LEU A 453 -4.26 -19.41 11.77
C LEU A 453 -4.33 -20.91 12.11
N ARG A 454 -4.23 -21.26 13.39
CA ARG A 454 -4.38 -22.63 13.90
C ARG A 454 -5.80 -23.20 13.73
N GLU A 455 -6.82 -22.37 13.60
CA GLU A 455 -8.21 -22.78 13.33
C GLU A 455 -8.49 -22.96 11.82
N ARG A 456 -7.55 -22.54 10.97
CA ARG A 456 -7.63 -22.61 9.51
C ARG A 456 -6.33 -23.09 8.86
N LEU A 457 -5.73 -24.14 9.41
CA LEU A 457 -4.47 -24.71 8.90
C LEU A 457 -4.54 -25.14 7.43
N GLU A 458 -5.73 -25.48 6.94
CA GLU A 458 -5.97 -25.79 5.53
C GLU A 458 -5.72 -24.60 4.59
N ASP A 459 -5.76 -23.36 5.09
CA ASP A 459 -5.41 -22.16 4.32
C ASP A 459 -3.89 -21.94 4.20
N ILE A 460 -3.06 -22.65 4.98
CA ILE A 460 -1.59 -22.46 4.97
C ILE A 460 -0.98 -22.63 3.58
N PRO A 461 -1.27 -23.69 2.79
CA PRO A 461 -0.69 -23.82 1.45
C PRO A 461 -0.99 -22.63 0.54
N LEU A 462 -2.21 -22.07 0.65
CA LEU A 462 -2.64 -20.92 -0.13
C LEU A 462 -1.93 -19.63 0.31
N LEU A 463 -1.78 -19.44 1.63
CA LEU A 463 -1.04 -18.34 2.21
C LEU A 463 0.45 -18.41 1.85
N VAL A 464 1.05 -19.60 1.92
CA VAL A 464 2.44 -19.85 1.54
C VAL A 464 2.64 -19.44 0.09
N GLU A 465 1.81 -19.90 -0.85
CA GLU A 465 1.98 -19.55 -2.26
C GLU A 465 1.85 -18.04 -2.49
N ALA A 466 0.90 -17.38 -1.82
CA ALA A 466 0.75 -15.92 -1.89
C ALA A 466 2.00 -15.18 -1.38
N PHE A 467 2.59 -15.62 -0.27
CA PHE A 467 3.81 -15.03 0.27
C PHE A 467 5.04 -15.35 -0.57
N LEU A 468 5.19 -16.58 -1.06
CA LEU A 468 6.29 -16.96 -1.95
C LEU A 468 6.24 -16.18 -3.25
N ALA A 469 5.07 -15.92 -3.82
CA ALA A 469 4.92 -15.06 -5.00
C ALA A 469 5.52 -13.66 -4.75
N SER A 470 5.24 -13.06 -3.59
CA SER A 470 5.82 -11.79 -3.17
C SER A 470 7.34 -11.90 -2.93
N LEU A 471 7.81 -12.96 -2.28
CA LEU A 471 9.23 -13.16 -1.96
C LEU A 471 10.10 -13.44 -3.19
N ARG A 472 9.59 -14.20 -4.18
CA ARG A 472 10.25 -14.43 -5.49
C ARG A 472 10.62 -13.09 -6.13
N THR A 473 9.67 -12.15 -6.11
CA THR A 473 9.85 -10.78 -6.58
C THR A 473 10.86 -10.01 -5.72
N GLN A 474 10.65 -9.97 -4.40
CA GLN A 474 11.39 -9.08 -3.52
C GLN A 474 12.87 -9.45 -3.41
N LEU A 475 13.16 -10.76 -3.42
CA LEU A 475 14.52 -11.29 -3.26
C LEU A 475 15.19 -11.63 -4.59
N ASN A 476 14.46 -11.54 -5.71
CA ASN A 476 14.94 -11.94 -7.04
C ASN A 476 15.48 -13.38 -7.04
N ARG A 477 14.72 -14.30 -6.44
CA ARG A 477 15.09 -15.72 -6.31
C ARG A 477 14.02 -16.61 -6.96
N PRO A 478 14.43 -17.65 -7.71
CA PRO A 478 13.50 -18.62 -8.30
C PRO A 478 13.00 -19.63 -7.25
N ILE A 479 12.28 -19.16 -6.24
CA ILE A 479 11.70 -20.01 -5.20
C ILE A 479 10.47 -20.73 -5.77
N ALA A 480 10.62 -21.93 -6.31
CA ALA A 480 9.52 -22.72 -6.84
C ALA A 480 8.46 -23.08 -5.77
N GLY A 481 8.87 -23.33 -4.53
CA GLY A 481 7.92 -23.72 -3.47
C GLY A 481 8.59 -24.02 -2.13
N ILE A 482 7.87 -24.74 -1.27
CA ILE A 482 8.39 -25.33 -0.03
C ILE A 482 8.46 -26.86 -0.16
N SER A 483 9.38 -27.49 0.55
CA SER A 483 9.45 -28.95 0.61
C SER A 483 8.30 -29.53 1.43
N SER A 484 7.94 -30.79 1.18
CA SER A 484 6.90 -31.50 1.94
C SER A 484 7.24 -31.62 3.43
N ARG A 485 8.53 -31.60 3.77
CA ARG A 485 9.00 -31.57 5.16
C ARG A 485 8.70 -30.22 5.80
N PHE A 486 9.00 -29.13 5.10
CA PHE A 486 8.69 -27.79 5.61
C PHE A 486 7.19 -27.59 5.77
N GLU A 487 6.38 -28.04 4.80
CA GLU A 487 4.92 -27.94 4.89
C GLU A 487 4.37 -28.66 6.13
N LYS A 488 4.88 -29.86 6.45
CA LYS A 488 4.52 -30.57 7.68
C LYS A 488 4.89 -29.79 8.94
N LYS A 489 6.07 -29.15 8.96
CA LYS A 489 6.47 -28.26 10.06
C LYS A 489 5.49 -27.10 10.22
N LEU A 490 5.13 -26.43 9.11
CA LEU A 490 4.19 -25.30 9.13
C LEU A 490 2.81 -25.72 9.68
N ARG A 491 2.30 -26.89 9.29
CA ARG A 491 1.02 -27.40 9.80
C ARG A 491 1.06 -27.83 11.28
N ALA A 492 2.23 -28.18 11.81
CA ALA A 492 2.40 -28.64 13.19
C ALA A 492 2.56 -27.50 14.21
N HIS A 493 2.83 -26.27 13.74
CA HIS A 493 3.09 -25.14 14.60
C HIS A 493 1.81 -24.47 15.14
N ALA A 494 1.89 -23.89 16.34
CA ALA A 494 0.77 -23.26 17.03
C ALA A 494 0.36 -21.88 16.47
N TRP A 495 1.26 -21.19 15.76
CA TRP A 495 1.04 -19.87 15.15
C TRP A 495 0.55 -18.76 16.11
N PRO A 496 1.24 -18.49 17.24
CA PRO A 496 0.87 -17.42 18.17
C PRO A 496 0.84 -16.01 17.54
N GLY A 497 1.66 -15.76 16.51
CA GLY A 497 1.64 -14.51 15.73
C GLY A 497 0.85 -14.60 14.42
N ASN A 498 0.07 -15.69 14.25
CA ASN A 498 -0.84 -15.91 13.13
C ASN A 498 -0.19 -15.74 11.75
N VAL A 499 -0.88 -15.06 10.83
CA VAL A 499 -0.45 -14.89 9.44
C VAL A 499 0.82 -14.04 9.35
N ARG A 500 0.99 -13.06 10.25
CA ARG A 500 2.20 -12.22 10.32
C ARG A 500 3.43 -13.05 10.67
N GLU A 501 3.32 -13.96 11.61
CA GLU A 501 4.41 -14.89 11.95
C GLU A 501 4.72 -15.83 10.79
N LEU A 502 3.71 -16.39 10.12
CA LEU A 502 3.90 -17.20 8.92
C LEU A 502 4.70 -16.46 7.84
N GLU A 503 4.33 -15.20 7.56
CA GLU A 503 5.06 -14.35 6.63
C GLU A 503 6.53 -14.16 7.05
N HIS A 504 6.78 -13.85 8.33
CA HIS A 504 8.14 -13.71 8.88
C HIS A 504 8.96 -14.99 8.76
N VAL A 505 8.37 -16.15 9.05
CA VAL A 505 9.03 -17.46 8.94
C VAL A 505 9.41 -17.74 7.50
N LEU A 506 8.48 -17.55 6.56
CA LEU A 506 8.74 -17.76 5.13
C LEU A 506 9.80 -16.81 4.59
N ASN A 507 9.74 -15.52 4.97
CA ASN A 507 10.73 -14.53 4.58
C ASN A 507 12.13 -14.90 5.11
N ARG A 508 12.23 -15.26 6.39
CA ARG A 508 13.50 -15.72 7.00
C ARG A 508 14.06 -16.93 6.25
N CYS A 509 13.25 -17.93 5.94
CA CYS A 509 13.71 -19.09 5.17
C CYS A 509 14.13 -18.67 3.75
N ALA A 510 13.35 -17.82 3.09
CA ALA A 510 13.69 -17.31 1.77
C ALA A 510 14.98 -16.49 1.72
N ILE A 511 15.43 -15.91 2.84
CA ILE A 511 16.72 -15.23 2.96
C ILE A 511 17.86 -16.19 3.27
N LEU A 512 17.65 -17.15 4.19
CA LEU A 512 18.71 -17.97 4.77
C LEU A 512 19.01 -19.27 4.01
N GLU A 513 18.05 -19.79 3.24
CA GLU A 513 18.17 -21.12 2.63
C GLU A 513 18.45 -21.01 1.14
N ASP A 514 19.37 -21.79 0.58
CA ASP A 514 19.65 -21.82 -0.86
C ASP A 514 18.75 -22.79 -1.64
N GLY A 515 18.73 -22.67 -2.97
CA GLY A 515 17.94 -23.56 -3.86
C GLY A 515 16.58 -22.99 -4.26
N THR A 516 15.82 -23.80 -5.01
CA THR A 516 14.50 -23.44 -5.53
C THR A 516 13.35 -23.87 -4.62
N HIS A 517 13.57 -24.78 -3.67
CA HIS A 517 12.58 -25.19 -2.68
C HIS A 517 13.10 -24.88 -1.29
N LEU A 518 12.28 -24.21 -0.47
CA LEU A 518 12.64 -23.95 0.94
C LEU A 518 12.42 -25.21 1.76
N GLU A 519 13.43 -25.60 2.54
CA GLU A 519 13.44 -26.79 3.39
C GLU A 519 13.00 -26.50 4.82
N GLY A 520 12.98 -25.23 5.23
CA GLY A 520 12.59 -24.81 6.57
C GLY A 520 13.56 -25.32 7.64
N TRP A 521 14.86 -25.34 7.36
CA TRP A 521 15.89 -25.71 8.33
C TRP A 521 16.00 -24.67 9.45
N SER A 522 15.69 -23.40 9.13
CA SER A 522 15.77 -22.30 10.09
C SER A 522 14.51 -22.14 10.96
N PHE A 523 13.52 -23.02 10.77
CA PHE A 523 12.25 -23.03 11.48
C PHE A 523 12.03 -24.36 12.20
N GLU A 524 11.80 -24.30 13.50
CA GLU A 524 11.38 -25.46 14.29
C GLU A 524 9.98 -25.24 14.84
N PRO A 525 9.03 -26.16 14.57
CA PRO A 525 7.65 -25.96 14.97
C PRO A 525 7.54 -26.13 16.48
N GLN A 526 6.96 -25.13 17.13
CA GLN A 526 6.44 -25.30 18.49
C GLN A 526 5.04 -25.89 18.39
N PRO A 527 4.84 -27.16 18.80
CA PRO A 527 3.53 -27.78 18.74
C PRO A 527 2.57 -27.03 19.66
N TYR A 528 1.32 -26.93 19.23
CA TYR A 528 0.25 -26.53 20.12
C TYR A 528 0.13 -27.62 21.19
N LEU A 529 0.71 -27.36 22.37
CA LEU A 529 0.32 -28.10 23.56
C LEU A 529 -1.15 -27.77 23.76
N ARG A 530 -2.03 -28.69 23.35
CA ARG A 530 -3.37 -28.74 23.92
C ARG A 530 -3.14 -28.84 25.42
N SER A 531 -3.21 -27.72 26.14
CA SER A 531 -3.64 -27.83 27.51
C SER A 531 -4.99 -28.50 27.39
N SER A 532 -5.06 -29.75 27.85
CA SER A 532 -6.30 -30.32 28.34
C SER A 532 -7.10 -29.20 28.97
N ALA A 533 -8.28 -28.93 28.42
CA ALA A 533 -9.22 -27.93 28.87
C ALA A 533 -9.83 -28.34 30.24
N ASP A 534 -8.96 -28.57 31.22
CA ASP A 534 -9.27 -29.04 32.57
C ASP A 534 -8.24 -28.57 33.63
N GLU A 535 -7.37 -27.61 33.31
CA GLU A 535 -6.47 -26.98 34.30
C GLU A 535 -6.70 -25.47 34.49
N SER A 536 -7.74 -24.90 33.88
CA SER A 536 -8.18 -23.51 34.15
C SER A 536 -9.04 -23.37 35.43
N ASP A 537 -9.19 -24.44 36.21
CA ASP A 537 -9.88 -24.41 37.51
C ASP A 537 -8.92 -24.63 38.70
N ARG A 538 -7.61 -24.43 38.50
CA ARG A 538 -6.72 -24.18 39.64
C ARG A 538 -6.64 -22.67 39.88
N PRO A 539 -7.06 -22.18 41.06
CA PRO A 539 -6.92 -20.77 41.39
C PRO A 539 -5.46 -20.37 41.21
N LEU A 540 -5.21 -19.20 40.59
CA LEU A 540 -3.88 -18.61 40.56
C LEU A 540 -3.34 -18.64 41.99
N PRO A 541 -2.12 -19.18 42.23
CA PRO A 541 -1.62 -19.29 43.59
C PRO A 541 -1.62 -17.91 44.21
N SER A 542 -2.23 -17.79 45.38
CA SER A 542 -2.38 -16.50 46.04
C SER A 542 -0.99 -15.88 46.24
N LYS A 543 -0.92 -14.55 46.38
CA LYS A 543 0.36 -13.87 46.66
C LYS A 543 1.09 -14.46 47.89
N GLN A 544 0.34 -15.08 48.79
CA GLN A 544 0.86 -15.81 49.94
C GLN A 544 1.47 -17.16 49.55
N GLU A 545 0.79 -17.99 48.75
CA GLU A 545 1.34 -19.28 48.31
C GLU A 545 2.61 -19.11 47.46
N GLN A 546 2.68 -18.03 46.67
CA GLN A 546 3.89 -17.66 45.94
C GLN A 546 5.03 -17.27 46.90
N ALA A 547 4.74 -16.52 47.97
CA ALA A 547 5.72 -16.16 48.99
C ALA A 547 6.19 -17.37 49.81
N GLU A 548 5.29 -18.30 50.17
CA GLU A 548 5.63 -19.52 50.91
C GLU A 548 6.50 -20.48 50.08
N ARG A 549 6.18 -20.68 48.81
CA ARG A 549 7.01 -21.49 47.88
C ARG A 549 8.37 -20.88 47.65
N ALA A 550 8.44 -19.57 47.38
CA ALA A 550 9.73 -18.88 47.21
C ALA A 550 10.58 -18.94 48.49
N LEU A 551 9.95 -18.95 49.68
CA LEU A 551 10.66 -19.11 50.94
C LEU A 551 11.18 -20.53 51.15
N GLN A 552 10.42 -21.56 50.76
CA GLN A 552 10.86 -22.96 50.78
C GLN A 552 12.04 -23.18 49.81
N GLU A 553 11.93 -22.72 48.57
CA GLU A 553 12.97 -22.86 47.55
C GLU A 553 14.24 -22.07 47.90
N ALA A 554 14.09 -20.94 48.60
CA ALA A 554 15.21 -20.16 49.14
C ALA A 554 15.77 -20.71 50.46
N GLY A 555 15.30 -21.87 50.95
CA GLY A 555 15.79 -22.50 52.17
C GLY A 555 15.57 -21.65 53.42
N GLY A 556 14.50 -20.87 53.48
CA GLY A 556 14.19 -19.96 54.59
C GLY A 556 14.85 -18.58 54.50
N ASN A 557 15.63 -18.30 53.44
CA ASN A 557 16.25 -16.98 53.26
C ASN A 557 15.27 -15.98 52.60
N VAL A 558 14.65 -15.15 53.43
CA VAL A 558 13.67 -14.12 53.02
C VAL A 558 14.21 -13.13 52.00
N THR A 559 15.50 -12.77 52.06
CA THR A 559 16.08 -11.81 51.10
C THR A 559 16.18 -12.42 49.71
N ARG A 560 16.60 -13.69 49.65
CA ARG A 560 16.72 -14.44 48.39
C ARG A 560 15.34 -14.76 47.79
N ALA A 561 14.36 -15.10 48.64
CA ALA A 561 12.98 -15.34 48.23
C ALA A 561 12.30 -14.07 47.67
N ALA A 562 12.49 -12.93 48.34
CA ALA A 562 11.95 -11.65 47.89
C ALA A 562 12.58 -11.18 46.57
N ALA A 563 13.89 -11.40 46.39
CA ALA A 563 14.58 -11.13 45.15
C ALA A 563 14.09 -12.03 44.00
N ALA A 564 13.84 -13.32 44.26
CA ALA A 564 13.30 -14.25 43.26
C ALA A 564 11.90 -13.85 42.77
N LEU A 565 11.08 -13.27 43.66
CA LEU A 565 9.76 -12.72 43.32
C LEU A 565 9.79 -11.25 42.90
N ASN A 566 10.98 -10.65 42.78
CA ASN A 566 11.19 -9.27 42.39
C ASN A 566 10.42 -8.23 43.24
N VAL A 567 10.28 -8.50 44.54
CA VAL A 567 9.59 -7.62 45.51
C VAL A 567 10.51 -7.20 46.65
N THR A 568 10.21 -6.07 47.27
CA THR A 568 10.95 -5.65 48.47
C THR A 568 10.69 -6.60 49.63
N ARG A 569 11.67 -6.73 50.55
CA ARG A 569 11.53 -7.55 51.77
C ARG A 569 10.28 -7.18 52.60
N LYS A 570 9.93 -5.89 52.62
CA LYS A 570 8.72 -5.36 53.29
C LYS A 570 7.42 -5.81 52.60
N THR A 571 7.40 -5.83 51.27
CA THR A 571 6.27 -6.34 50.48
C THR A 571 6.11 -7.85 50.65
N PHE A 572 7.23 -8.58 50.69
CA PHE A 572 7.25 -10.03 50.88
C PHE A 572 6.67 -10.44 52.24
N TYR A 573 7.05 -9.76 53.34
CA TYR A 573 6.43 -9.99 54.66
C TYR A 573 4.92 -9.71 54.65
N ARG A 574 4.47 -8.66 53.94
CA ARG A 574 3.04 -8.36 53.80
C ARG A 574 2.27 -9.47 53.05
N TRP A 575 2.93 -10.17 52.13
CA TRP A 575 2.34 -11.30 51.42
C TRP A 575 2.24 -12.56 52.31
N LEU A 576 3.20 -12.75 53.23
CA LEU A 576 3.13 -13.81 54.25
C LEU A 576 2.11 -13.51 55.36
N ASP A 577 2.00 -12.25 55.81
CA ASP A 577 1.12 -11.88 56.92
C ASP A 577 -0.37 -11.82 56.54
N ARG A 578 -0.69 -11.49 55.27
CA ARG A 578 -2.08 -11.41 54.80
C ARG A 578 -2.85 -12.73 54.93
N GLY A 579 -2.16 -13.86 54.88
CA GLY A 579 -2.74 -15.18 55.03
C GLY A 579 -3.16 -15.61 56.43
N LYS A 580 -2.57 -14.98 57.45
CA LYS A 580 -2.94 -15.27 58.84
C LYS A 580 -4.24 -14.57 59.25
N ALA A 581 -4.68 -13.56 58.50
CA ALA A 581 -5.88 -12.78 58.80
C ALA A 581 -7.18 -13.35 58.19
N GLU A 582 -7.09 -14.30 57.24
CA GLU A 582 -8.25 -14.78 56.46
C GLU A 582 -8.68 -16.23 56.74
N ARG A 583 -8.15 -16.90 57.78
CA ARG A 583 -8.69 -18.21 58.20
C ARG A 583 -9.88 -18.02 59.16
N PRO A 584 -11.14 -18.32 58.78
CA PRO A 584 -12.22 -18.40 59.74
C PRO A 584 -11.97 -19.59 60.68
N SER A 585 -12.08 -19.34 61.97
CA SER A 585 -12.15 -20.36 63.02
C SER A 585 -13.36 -21.25 62.78
N THR A 586 -13.14 -22.44 62.25
CA THR A 586 -14.13 -23.51 62.20
C THR A 586 -14.04 -24.30 63.51
N SER A 587 -15.15 -24.28 64.26
CA SER A 587 -15.45 -25.19 65.36
C SER A 587 -16.05 -26.48 64.81
#